data_AF-A0A2D4F115-F1
#
_entry.id   AF-A0A2D4F115-F1
#
_cell.length_a   1.000
_cell.length_b   1.000
_cell.length_c   1.000
_cell.angle_alpha   90.00
_cell.angle_beta   90.00
_cell.angle_gamma   90.00
#
_symmetry.space_group_name_H-M   'P 1'
#
loop_
_entity.id
_entity.type
_entity.pdbx_description
1 polymer ?
#
loop_
_entity_poly.entity_id
_entity_poly.type
_entity_poly.pdbx_seq_one_letter_code
_entity_poly.pdbx_strand_id
1 'polypeptide(L)'
;EVATAMKQMLSETYKNKLLQGAYESRRQDLVNQTCSSLAKMDKKFQQILAWQQLDQNKAISQILQESEMQKAAFEALQVKRDLMHCQIRNQIKLIEKELLQLTQLELKKQQLDTEALQEAIGEQRQTLSFLLQQLLKEKKEREEELQAILKELEAKSETKQENYWLIQYQRLLNQKPLSLRLQEEGLEKQLVKLLTDLSAEQYLPIFAHHRISLGMLSSMVPGDLAQIGISESG
;
A
#
# COMPACT_ATOMS: atom_id res chain seq x y z
N GLU A 1 -83.49 131.26 -4.02
CA GLU A 1 -82.90 130.30 -3.06
C GLU A 1 -83.16 128.84 -3.45
N VAL A 2 -84.40 128.43 -3.77
CA VAL A 2 -84.71 127.05 -4.19
C VAL A 2 -84.03 126.64 -5.51
N ALA A 3 -84.03 127.52 -6.52
CA ALA A 3 -83.43 127.22 -7.83
C ALA A 3 -81.90 127.07 -7.79
N THR A 4 -81.22 127.81 -6.91
CA THR A 4 -79.76 127.72 -6.72
C THR A 4 -79.38 126.42 -6.00
N ALA A 5 -80.17 126.01 -4.99
CA ALA A 5 -79.98 124.72 -4.31
C ALA A 5 -80.27 123.52 -5.24
N MET A 6 -81.31 123.58 -6.07
CA MET A 6 -81.59 122.55 -7.09
C MET A 6 -80.47 122.43 -8.13
N LYS A 7 -79.91 123.55 -8.59
CA LYS A 7 -78.76 123.55 -9.52
C LYS A 7 -77.52 122.91 -8.88
N GLN A 8 -77.29 123.18 -7.59
CA GLN A 8 -76.19 122.57 -6.84
C GLN A 8 -76.39 121.06 -6.67
N MET A 9 -77.56 120.61 -6.25
CA MET A 9 -77.91 119.18 -6.13
C MET A 9 -77.80 118.44 -7.47
N LEU A 10 -78.24 119.03 -8.58
CA LEU A 10 -78.07 118.43 -9.91
C LEU A 10 -76.59 118.35 -10.32
N SER A 11 -75.79 119.36 -9.98
CA SER A 11 -74.35 119.34 -10.25
C SER A 11 -73.60 118.30 -9.40
N GLU A 12 -73.99 118.13 -8.13
CA GLU A 12 -73.42 117.14 -7.22
C GLU A 12 -73.84 115.72 -7.61
N THR A 13 -75.11 115.50 -7.96
CA THR A 13 -75.57 114.20 -8.48
C THR A 13 -74.92 113.83 -9.81
N TYR A 14 -74.69 114.80 -10.71
CA TYR A 14 -73.92 114.58 -11.94
C TYR A 14 -72.46 114.21 -11.65
N LYS A 15 -71.78 114.93 -10.75
CA LYS A 15 -70.41 114.61 -10.31
C LYS A 15 -70.33 113.23 -9.66
N ASN A 16 -71.29 112.88 -8.81
CA ASN A 16 -71.35 111.58 -8.15
C ASN A 16 -71.58 110.44 -9.16
N LYS A 17 -72.45 110.63 -10.16
CA LYS A 17 -72.63 109.65 -11.25
C LYS A 17 -71.35 109.47 -12.08
N LEU A 18 -70.63 110.55 -12.36
CA LEU A 18 -69.36 110.49 -13.08
C LEU A 18 -68.28 109.77 -12.27
N LEU A 19 -68.18 110.06 -10.97
CA LEU A 19 -67.28 109.36 -10.05
C LEU A 19 -67.62 107.88 -9.96
N GLN A 20 -68.90 107.54 -9.79
CA GLN A 20 -69.35 106.14 -9.74
C GLN A 20 -69.00 105.39 -11.02
N GLY A 21 -69.25 105.97 -12.20
CA GLY A 21 -68.86 105.38 -13.48
C GLY A 21 -67.35 105.17 -13.60
N ALA A 22 -66.54 106.12 -13.13
CA ALA A 22 -65.08 105.99 -13.12
C ALA A 22 -64.60 104.89 -12.15
N TYR A 23 -65.21 104.77 -10.96
CA TYR A 23 -64.91 103.71 -10.01
C TYR A 23 -65.31 102.32 -10.54
N GLU A 24 -66.49 102.21 -11.15
CA GLU A 24 -66.97 100.96 -11.76
C GLU A 24 -66.10 100.54 -12.95
N SER A 25 -65.70 101.49 -13.82
CA SER A 25 -64.75 101.23 -14.90
C SER A 25 -63.41 100.74 -14.36
N ARG A 26 -62.83 101.44 -13.37
CA ARG A 26 -61.55 101.03 -12.76
C ARG A 26 -61.64 99.66 -12.07
N ARG A 27 -62.76 99.37 -11.40
CA ARG A 27 -63.00 98.05 -10.79
C ARG A 27 -63.08 96.96 -11.86
N GLN A 28 -63.79 97.22 -12.95
CA GLN A 28 -63.91 96.27 -14.06
C GLN A 28 -62.56 96.04 -14.74
N ASP A 29 -61.77 97.08 -14.96
CA ASP A 29 -60.43 96.98 -15.52
C ASP A 29 -59.51 96.15 -14.62
N LEU A 30 -59.55 96.37 -13.30
CA LEU A 30 -58.78 95.59 -12.34
C LEU A 30 -59.20 94.11 -12.34
N VAL A 31 -60.50 93.81 -12.36
CA VAL A 31 -61.03 92.44 -12.46
C VAL A 31 -60.59 91.78 -13.77
N ASN A 32 -60.71 92.48 -14.89
CA ASN A 32 -60.29 91.95 -16.18
C ASN A 32 -58.78 91.67 -16.20
N GLN A 33 -57.96 92.57 -15.62
CA GLN A 33 -56.52 92.38 -15.50
C GLN A 33 -56.17 91.17 -14.62
N THR A 34 -56.78 91.02 -13.45
CA THR A 34 -56.52 89.88 -12.56
C THR A 34 -57.00 88.56 -13.17
N CYS A 35 -58.18 88.52 -13.78
CA CYS A 35 -58.68 87.34 -14.51
C CYS A 35 -57.76 86.95 -15.67
N SER A 36 -57.29 87.94 -16.46
CA SER A 36 -56.35 87.68 -17.56
C SER A 36 -54.99 87.17 -17.08
N SER A 37 -54.50 87.68 -15.95
CA SER A 37 -53.25 87.24 -15.32
C SER A 37 -53.37 85.81 -14.81
N LEU A 38 -54.48 85.50 -14.12
CA LEU A 38 -54.76 84.16 -13.63
C LEU A 38 -54.87 83.15 -14.78
N ALA A 39 -55.56 83.49 -15.86
CA ALA A 39 -55.66 82.64 -17.05
C ALA A 39 -54.30 82.41 -17.73
N LYS A 40 -53.41 83.41 -17.73
CA LYS A 40 -52.03 83.24 -18.23
C LYS A 40 -51.20 82.33 -17.32
N MET A 41 -51.35 82.44 -16.01
CA MET A 41 -50.68 81.58 -15.04
C MET A 41 -51.17 80.13 -15.15
N ASP A 42 -52.48 79.92 -15.26
CA ASP A 42 -53.07 78.59 -15.43
C ASP A 42 -52.56 77.91 -16.71
N LYS A 43 -52.50 78.64 -17.83
CA LYS A 43 -51.88 78.13 -19.07
C LYS A 43 -50.42 77.70 -18.89
N LYS A 44 -49.63 78.48 -18.16
CA LYS A 44 -48.23 78.12 -17.87
C LYS A 44 -48.15 76.88 -16.98
N PHE A 45 -49.02 76.77 -15.98
CA PHE A 45 -49.08 75.60 -15.10
C PHE A 45 -49.45 74.33 -15.88
N GLN A 46 -50.46 74.42 -16.76
CA GLN A 46 -50.83 73.31 -17.66
C GLN A 46 -49.67 72.90 -18.58
N GLN A 47 -48.90 73.85 -19.10
CA GLN A 47 -47.71 73.54 -19.89
C GLN A 47 -46.67 72.78 -19.06
N ILE A 48 -46.34 73.26 -17.86
CA ILE A 48 -45.38 72.60 -16.97
C ILE A 48 -45.83 71.17 -16.63
N LEU A 49 -47.13 70.98 -16.32
CA LEU A 49 -47.68 69.65 -16.08
C LEU A 49 -47.55 68.73 -17.29
N ALA A 50 -47.83 69.24 -18.50
CA ALA A 50 -47.68 68.46 -19.73
C ALA A 50 -46.22 68.03 -19.98
N TRP A 51 -45.26 68.93 -19.76
CA TRP A 51 -43.84 68.61 -19.84
C TRP A 51 -43.44 67.56 -18.80
N GLN A 52 -43.87 67.71 -17.55
CA GLN A 52 -43.58 66.75 -16.48
C GLN A 52 -44.17 65.37 -16.79
N GLN A 53 -45.41 65.30 -17.29
CA GLN A 53 -46.03 64.03 -17.71
C GLN A 53 -45.26 63.39 -18.87
N LEU A 54 -44.82 64.19 -19.83
CA LEU A 54 -44.06 63.70 -20.97
C LEU A 54 -42.70 63.15 -20.54
N ASP A 55 -42.00 63.82 -19.63
CA ASP A 55 -40.73 63.34 -19.07
C ASP A 55 -40.91 62.10 -18.20
N GLN A 56 -41.99 62.05 -17.39
CA GLN A 56 -42.36 60.85 -16.62
C GLN A 56 -42.64 59.67 -17.56
N ASN A 57 -43.43 59.88 -18.61
CA ASN A 57 -43.74 58.83 -19.58
C ASN A 57 -42.48 58.34 -20.29
N LYS A 58 -41.57 59.24 -20.68
CA LYS A 58 -40.26 58.86 -21.25
C LYS A 58 -39.44 58.02 -20.28
N ALA A 59 -39.34 58.43 -19.01
CA ALA A 59 -38.61 57.69 -17.99
C ALA A 59 -39.23 56.30 -17.76
N ILE A 60 -40.56 56.20 -17.70
CA ILE A 60 -41.28 54.92 -17.58
C ILE A 60 -40.99 54.03 -18.79
N SER A 61 -41.07 54.56 -20.02
CA SER A 61 -40.78 53.79 -21.23
C SER A 61 -39.34 53.27 -21.25
N GLN A 62 -38.36 54.08 -20.81
CA GLN A 62 -36.96 53.66 -20.72
C GLN A 62 -36.79 52.52 -19.70
N ILE A 63 -37.36 52.67 -18.50
CA ILE A 63 -37.31 51.62 -17.46
C ILE A 63 -37.94 50.32 -17.95
N LEU A 64 -39.08 50.39 -18.64
CA LEU A 64 -39.73 49.20 -19.20
C LEU A 64 -38.86 48.52 -20.26
N GLN A 65 -38.26 49.30 -21.16
CA GLN A 65 -37.36 48.76 -22.18
C GLN A 65 -36.11 48.12 -21.56
N GLU A 66 -35.50 48.77 -20.56
CA GLU A 66 -34.36 48.21 -19.83
C GLU A 66 -34.74 46.91 -19.09
N SER A 67 -35.92 46.87 -18.47
CA SER A 67 -36.44 45.67 -17.81
C SER A 67 -36.61 44.51 -18.79
N GLU A 68 -37.11 44.75 -20.00
CA GLU A 68 -37.24 43.72 -21.04
C GLU A 68 -35.86 43.21 -21.50
N MET A 69 -34.90 44.11 -21.72
CA MET A 69 -33.54 43.74 -22.10
C MET A 69 -32.84 42.93 -20.99
N GLN A 70 -33.00 43.32 -19.73
CA GLN A 70 -32.43 42.60 -18.58
C GLN A 70 -33.04 41.20 -18.44
N LYS A 71 -34.36 41.07 -18.64
CA LYS A 71 -35.03 39.78 -18.62
C LYS A 71 -34.50 38.85 -19.72
N ALA A 72 -34.39 39.33 -20.95
CA ALA A 72 -33.83 38.56 -22.05
C ALA A 72 -32.35 38.15 -21.80
N ALA A 73 -31.55 39.05 -21.25
CA ALA A 73 -30.16 38.76 -20.88
C ALA A 73 -30.07 37.67 -19.79
N PHE A 74 -30.95 37.71 -18.79
CA PHE A 74 -31.00 36.71 -17.73
C PHE A 74 -31.43 35.34 -18.25
N GLU A 75 -32.44 35.29 -19.12
CA GLU A 75 -32.88 34.06 -19.79
C GLU A 75 -31.73 33.44 -20.61
N ALA A 76 -30.98 34.26 -21.36
CA ALA A 76 -29.81 33.78 -22.11
C ALA A 76 -28.70 33.22 -21.20
N LEU A 77 -28.42 33.89 -20.07
CA LEU A 77 -27.45 33.40 -19.08
C LEU A 77 -27.90 32.08 -18.45
N GLN A 78 -29.20 31.93 -18.18
CA GLN A 78 -29.75 30.70 -17.62
C GLN A 78 -29.61 29.53 -18.59
N VAL A 79 -29.94 29.71 -19.88
CA VAL A 79 -29.75 28.68 -20.91
C VAL A 79 -28.28 28.26 -21.02
N LYS A 80 -27.35 29.22 -20.99
CA LYS A 80 -25.90 28.92 -21.01
C LYS A 80 -25.48 28.10 -19.79
N ARG A 81 -25.95 28.46 -18.59
CA ARG A 81 -25.69 27.72 -17.36
C ARG A 81 -26.22 26.28 -17.46
N ASP A 82 -27.44 26.11 -17.94
CA ASP A 82 -28.07 24.80 -18.07
C ASP A 82 -27.34 23.92 -19.10
N LEU A 83 -26.85 24.51 -20.20
CA LEU A 83 -25.98 23.81 -21.16
C LEU A 83 -24.68 23.33 -20.50
N MET A 84 -24.01 24.20 -19.72
CA MET A 84 -22.80 23.82 -18.99
C MET A 84 -23.06 22.69 -18.00
N HIS A 85 -24.17 22.72 -17.26
CA HIS A 85 -24.56 21.63 -16.37
C HIS A 85 -24.82 20.32 -17.12
N CYS A 86 -25.46 20.38 -18.29
CA CYS A 86 -25.65 19.22 -19.16
C CYS A 86 -24.32 18.66 -19.65
N GLN A 87 -23.38 19.51 -20.06
CA GLN A 87 -22.04 19.11 -20.48
C GLN A 87 -21.29 18.40 -19.35
N ILE A 88 -21.24 18.99 -18.16
CA ILE A 88 -20.59 18.39 -16.98
C ILE A 88 -21.23 17.03 -16.66
N ARG A 89 -22.57 16.93 -16.66
CA ARG A 89 -23.27 15.67 -16.42
C ARG A 89 -22.91 14.60 -17.44
N ASN A 90 -22.78 14.97 -18.71
CA ASN A 90 -22.41 14.03 -19.77
C ASN A 90 -20.95 13.59 -19.65
N GLN A 91 -20.04 14.48 -19.27
CA GLN A 91 -18.65 14.14 -18.99
C GLN A 91 -18.53 13.18 -17.81
N ILE A 92 -19.26 13.43 -16.71
CA ILE A 92 -19.31 12.51 -15.55
C ILE A 92 -19.78 11.11 -15.99
N LYS A 93 -20.86 11.02 -16.78
CA LYS A 93 -21.36 9.73 -17.29
C LYS A 93 -20.36 9.00 -18.19
N LEU A 94 -19.54 9.73 -18.95
CA LEU A 94 -18.51 9.15 -19.80
C LEU A 94 -17.39 8.56 -18.93
N ILE A 95 -16.92 9.32 -17.95
CA ILE A 95 -15.92 8.88 -16.97
C ILE A 95 -16.42 7.65 -16.20
N GLU A 96 -17.68 7.65 -15.75
CA GLU A 96 -18.29 6.50 -15.07
C GLU A 96 -18.27 5.23 -15.93
N LYS A 97 -18.55 5.36 -17.23
CA LYS A 97 -18.49 4.23 -18.17
C LYS A 97 -17.07 3.72 -18.38
N GLU A 98 -16.11 4.62 -18.53
CA GLU A 98 -14.69 4.24 -18.69
C GLU A 98 -14.15 3.55 -17.44
N LEU A 99 -14.47 4.07 -16.25
CA LEU A 99 -14.10 3.43 -14.98
C LEU A 99 -14.72 2.03 -14.86
N LEU A 100 -16.00 1.87 -15.20
CA LEU A 100 -16.65 0.57 -15.21
C LEU A 100 -15.94 -0.42 -16.15
N GLN A 101 -15.56 0.03 -17.35
CA GLN A 101 -14.82 -0.81 -18.31
C GLN A 101 -13.44 -1.20 -17.78
N LEU A 102 -12.70 -0.25 -17.18
CA LEU A 102 -11.39 -0.53 -16.58
C LEU A 102 -11.51 -1.55 -15.44
N THR A 103 -12.46 -1.38 -14.53
CA THR A 103 -12.71 -2.33 -13.44
C THR A 103 -13.05 -3.73 -13.96
N GLN A 104 -13.85 -3.82 -15.04
CA GLN A 104 -14.15 -5.12 -15.66
C GLN A 104 -12.90 -5.77 -16.29
N LEU A 105 -12.02 -4.98 -16.91
CA LEU A 105 -10.76 -5.49 -17.47
C LEU A 105 -9.79 -5.94 -16.37
N GLU A 106 -9.67 -5.18 -15.29
CA GLU A 106 -8.87 -5.54 -14.12
C GLU A 106 -9.33 -6.85 -13.49
N LEU A 107 -10.65 -7.02 -13.30
CA LEU A 107 -11.22 -8.26 -12.78
C LEU A 107 -10.95 -9.45 -13.71
N LYS A 108 -11.14 -9.29 -15.02
CA LYS A 108 -10.85 -10.35 -16.00
C LYS A 108 -9.37 -10.73 -15.99
N LYS A 109 -8.47 -9.75 -15.91
CA LYS A 109 -7.03 -10.00 -15.83
C LYS A 109 -6.69 -10.79 -14.55
N GLN A 110 -7.19 -10.34 -13.40
CA GLN A 110 -6.96 -11.05 -12.14
C GLN A 110 -7.48 -12.49 -12.18
N GLN A 111 -8.67 -12.72 -12.76
CA GLN A 111 -9.21 -14.07 -12.93
C GLN A 111 -8.29 -14.95 -13.79
N LEU A 112 -7.87 -14.47 -14.96
CA LEU A 112 -6.95 -15.21 -15.84
C LEU A 112 -5.59 -15.47 -15.16
N ASP A 113 -5.03 -14.48 -14.48
CA ASP A 113 -3.78 -14.63 -13.74
C ASP A 113 -3.92 -15.67 -12.63
N THR A 114 -5.06 -15.70 -11.91
CA THR A 114 -5.32 -16.71 -10.88
C THR A 114 -5.52 -18.11 -11.44
N GLU A 115 -6.23 -18.25 -12.56
CA GLU A 115 -6.45 -19.54 -13.24
C GLU A 115 -5.12 -20.12 -13.74
N ALA A 116 -4.31 -19.32 -14.43
CA ALA A 116 -2.99 -19.74 -14.92
C ALA A 116 -2.05 -20.16 -13.77
N LEU A 117 -2.08 -19.42 -12.65
CA LEU A 117 -1.25 -19.74 -11.48
C LEU A 117 -1.75 -21.03 -10.80
N GLN A 118 -3.07 -21.26 -10.76
CA GLN A 118 -3.66 -22.48 -10.23
C GLN A 118 -3.32 -23.71 -11.09
N GLU A 119 -3.35 -23.58 -12.42
CA GLU A 119 -2.92 -24.62 -13.35
C GLU A 119 -1.44 -24.98 -13.14
N ALA A 120 -0.56 -23.98 -13.13
CA ALA A 120 0.88 -24.19 -12.90
C ALA A 120 1.17 -24.88 -11.55
N ILE A 121 0.48 -24.49 -10.48
CA ILE A 121 0.58 -25.17 -9.18
C ILE A 121 0.05 -26.62 -9.28
N GLY A 122 -1.03 -26.83 -10.02
CA GLY A 122 -1.58 -28.17 -10.28
C GLY A 122 -0.57 -29.09 -10.96
N GLU A 123 0.08 -28.63 -12.01
CA GLU A 123 1.13 -29.36 -12.75
C GLU A 123 2.35 -29.66 -11.87
N GLN A 124 2.80 -28.68 -11.08
CA GLN A 124 3.90 -28.88 -10.13
C GLN A 124 3.53 -29.92 -9.06
N ARG A 125 2.32 -29.86 -8.51
CA ARG A 125 1.82 -30.86 -7.56
C ARG A 125 1.77 -32.25 -8.17
N GLN A 126 1.33 -32.37 -9.42
CA GLN A 126 1.32 -33.65 -10.14
C GLN A 126 2.75 -34.19 -10.31
N THR A 127 3.68 -33.35 -10.77
CA THR A 127 5.08 -33.73 -10.99
C THR A 127 5.76 -34.18 -9.69
N LEU A 128 5.57 -33.41 -8.61
CA LEU A 128 6.07 -33.77 -7.28
C LEU A 128 5.42 -35.06 -6.75
N SER A 129 4.13 -35.28 -7.02
CA SER A 129 3.43 -36.51 -6.63
C SER A 129 3.97 -37.72 -7.39
N PHE A 130 4.23 -37.60 -8.70
CA PHE A 130 4.85 -38.66 -9.49
C PHE A 130 6.26 -38.99 -9.00
N LEU A 131 7.08 -37.96 -8.74
CA LEU A 131 8.42 -38.15 -8.20
C LEU A 131 8.38 -38.83 -6.83
N LEU A 132 7.48 -38.40 -5.95
CA LEU A 132 7.29 -39.02 -4.64
C LEU A 132 6.89 -40.50 -4.77
N GLN A 133 5.95 -40.81 -5.67
CA GLN A 133 5.53 -42.18 -5.93
C GLN A 133 6.69 -43.04 -6.45
N GLN A 134 7.52 -42.49 -7.34
CA GLN A 134 8.72 -43.16 -7.84
C GLN A 134 9.72 -43.42 -6.70
N LEU A 135 10.03 -42.41 -5.88
CA LEU A 135 10.95 -42.55 -4.76
C LEU A 135 10.47 -43.56 -3.72
N LEU A 136 9.16 -43.61 -3.45
CA LEU A 136 8.58 -44.62 -2.55
C LEU A 136 8.73 -46.04 -3.12
N LYS A 137 8.60 -46.20 -4.44
CA LYS A 137 8.82 -47.47 -5.13
C LYS A 137 10.29 -47.90 -5.05
N GLU A 138 11.21 -47.00 -5.41
CA GLU A 138 12.66 -47.25 -5.33
C GLU A 138 13.10 -47.57 -3.90
N LYS A 139 12.56 -46.85 -2.91
CA LYS A 139 12.81 -47.14 -1.48
C LYS A 139 12.39 -48.57 -1.12
N LYS A 140 11.19 -48.98 -1.55
CA LYS A 140 10.67 -50.33 -1.27
C LYS A 140 11.52 -51.41 -1.94
N GLU A 141 11.88 -51.22 -3.22
CA GLU A 141 12.77 -52.15 -3.95
C GLU A 141 14.12 -52.28 -3.24
N ARG A 142 14.71 -51.16 -2.79
CA ARG A 142 15.97 -51.16 -2.02
C ARG A 142 15.84 -51.89 -0.68
N GLU A 143 14.74 -51.71 0.03
CA GLU A 143 14.46 -52.43 1.29
C GLU A 143 14.35 -53.95 1.05
N GLU A 144 13.68 -54.37 -0.03
CA GLU A 144 13.57 -55.79 -0.42
C GLU A 144 14.93 -56.38 -0.80
N GLU A 145 15.75 -55.67 -1.57
CA GLU A 145 17.13 -56.06 -1.89
C GLU A 145 17.98 -56.26 -0.64
N LEU A 146 17.95 -55.30 0.29
CA LEU A 146 18.71 -55.37 1.54
C LEU A 146 18.25 -56.55 2.42
N GLN A 147 16.94 -56.79 2.51
CA GLN A 147 16.40 -57.95 3.21
C GLN A 147 16.85 -59.27 2.58
N ALA A 148 16.90 -59.35 1.24
CA ALA A 148 17.41 -60.53 0.55
C ALA A 148 18.89 -60.78 0.85
N ILE A 149 19.72 -59.73 0.81
CA ILE A 149 21.15 -59.81 1.16
C ILE A 149 21.35 -60.26 2.61
N LEU A 150 20.57 -59.72 3.55
CA LEU A 150 20.64 -60.13 4.96
C LEU A 150 20.31 -61.62 5.13
N LYS A 151 19.24 -62.11 4.49
CA LYS A 151 18.89 -63.54 4.51
C LYS A 151 20.00 -64.42 3.91
N GLU A 152 20.59 -63.98 2.80
CA GLU A 152 21.74 -64.70 2.22
C GLU A 152 22.95 -64.71 3.15
N LEU A 153 23.24 -63.59 3.82
CA LEU A 153 24.33 -63.49 4.79
C LEU A 153 24.07 -64.37 5.99
N GLU A 154 22.84 -64.40 6.53
CA GLU A 154 22.44 -65.27 7.63
C GLU A 154 22.66 -66.75 7.27
N ALA A 155 22.17 -67.20 6.11
CA ALA A 155 22.40 -68.58 5.63
C ALA A 155 23.90 -68.90 5.39
N LYS A 156 24.67 -67.94 4.85
CA LYS A 156 26.13 -68.06 4.69
C LYS A 156 26.85 -68.01 6.05
N SER A 157 26.26 -67.38 7.06
CA SER A 157 26.82 -67.23 8.40
C SER A 157 26.58 -68.48 9.25
N GLU A 158 25.39 -69.07 9.23
CA GLU A 158 25.12 -70.37 9.88
C GLU A 158 26.05 -71.47 9.34
N THR A 159 26.45 -71.37 8.07
CA THR A 159 27.39 -72.30 7.42
C THR A 159 28.88 -71.93 7.59
N LYS A 160 29.24 -70.70 8.01
CA LYS A 160 30.64 -70.21 8.09
C LYS A 160 31.08 -69.62 9.45
N GLN A 161 30.16 -69.30 10.37
CA GLN A 161 30.46 -68.56 11.61
C GLN A 161 31.33 -69.36 12.58
N GLU A 162 31.19 -70.68 12.63
CA GLU A 162 32.02 -71.52 13.50
C GLU A 162 33.51 -71.39 13.14
N ASN A 163 33.84 -71.21 11.86
CA ASN A 163 35.23 -71.14 11.39
C ASN A 163 35.76 -69.72 11.23
N TYR A 164 34.94 -68.75 10.85
CA TYR A 164 35.41 -67.40 10.52
C TYR A 164 36.00 -66.66 11.74
N TRP A 165 35.30 -66.65 12.88
CA TRP A 165 35.77 -65.94 14.08
C TRP A 165 37.01 -66.58 14.67
N LEU A 166 37.10 -67.91 14.66
CA LEU A 166 38.27 -68.65 15.11
C LEU A 166 39.49 -68.33 14.24
N ILE A 167 39.33 -68.31 12.91
CA ILE A 167 40.40 -67.98 11.97
C ILE A 167 40.87 -66.53 12.12
N GLN A 168 39.94 -65.58 12.36
CA GLN A 168 40.32 -64.18 12.58
C GLN A 168 41.04 -63.97 13.92
N TYR A 169 40.61 -64.65 14.98
CA TYR A 169 41.25 -64.57 16.29
C TYR A 169 42.67 -65.17 16.25
N GLN A 170 42.83 -66.33 15.62
CA GLN A 170 44.14 -66.95 15.42
C GLN A 170 45.08 -66.07 14.57
N ARG A 171 44.55 -65.43 13.53
CA ARG A 171 45.32 -64.52 12.67
C ARG A 171 45.75 -63.26 13.41
N LEU A 172 44.92 -62.73 14.32
CA LEU A 172 45.25 -61.60 15.17
C LEU A 172 46.37 -61.95 16.17
N LEU A 173 46.27 -63.11 16.82
CA LEU A 173 47.31 -63.60 17.75
C LEU A 173 48.65 -63.87 17.05
N ASN A 174 48.61 -64.42 15.85
CA ASN A 174 49.82 -64.76 15.09
C ASN A 174 50.51 -63.52 14.47
N GLN A 175 49.83 -62.38 14.37
CA GLN A 175 50.41 -61.14 13.87
C GLN A 175 51.13 -60.38 15.00
N LYS A 176 52.33 -60.83 15.37
CA LYS A 176 53.22 -60.07 16.22
C LYS A 176 53.58 -58.74 15.54
N PRO A 177 53.28 -57.56 16.13
CA PRO A 177 53.55 -56.26 15.53
C PRO A 177 55.01 -56.10 15.09
N LEU A 178 55.24 -55.56 13.89
CA LEU A 178 56.59 -55.34 13.34
C LEU A 178 57.47 -54.48 14.27
N SER A 179 56.86 -53.51 14.97
CA SER A 179 57.53 -52.68 15.97
C SER A 179 58.10 -53.49 17.14
N LEU A 180 57.37 -54.51 17.60
CA LEU A 180 57.82 -55.40 18.68
C LEU A 180 58.93 -56.34 18.20
N ARG A 181 58.85 -56.85 16.95
CA ARG A 181 59.92 -57.67 16.38
C ARG A 181 61.24 -56.91 16.25
N LEU A 182 61.19 -55.66 15.78
CA LEU A 182 62.38 -54.82 15.65
C LEU A 182 63.00 -54.45 17.01
N GLN A 183 62.18 -54.29 18.05
CA GLN A 183 62.67 -54.02 19.41
C GLN A 183 63.33 -55.25 20.04
N GLU A 184 62.80 -56.44 19.79
CA GLU A 184 63.37 -57.71 20.29
C GLU A 184 64.69 -58.06 19.60
N GLU A 185 64.82 -57.80 18.29
CA GLU A 185 66.08 -57.99 17.55
C GLU A 185 67.21 -57.07 18.05
N GLY A 186 66.87 -55.94 18.68
CA GLY A 186 67.81 -55.00 19.29
C GLY A 186 68.31 -55.40 20.68
N LEU A 187 67.79 -56.47 21.28
CA LEU A 187 68.23 -56.98 22.58
C LEU A 187 69.57 -57.72 22.48
N GLU A 188 70.34 -57.69 23.56
CA GLU A 188 71.62 -58.41 23.64
C GLU A 188 71.40 -59.92 23.46
N LYS A 189 72.12 -60.53 22.51
CA LYS A 189 71.98 -61.97 22.20
C LYS A 189 72.21 -62.89 23.41
N GLN A 190 72.98 -62.44 24.40
CA GLN A 190 73.22 -63.18 25.64
C GLN A 190 72.00 -63.15 26.58
N LEU A 191 71.28 -62.03 26.63
CA LEU A 191 70.04 -61.89 27.40
C LEU A 191 68.91 -62.72 26.78
N VAL A 192 68.80 -62.71 25.44
CA VAL A 192 67.82 -63.55 24.73
C VAL A 192 68.07 -65.03 24.98
N LYS A 193 69.34 -65.48 24.90
CA LYS A 193 69.71 -66.86 25.24
C LYS A 193 69.38 -67.24 26.68
N LEU A 194 69.69 -66.36 27.64
CA LEU A 194 69.36 -66.59 29.05
C LEU A 194 67.85 -66.78 29.26
N LEU A 195 67.01 -65.94 28.63
CA LEU A 195 65.55 -66.07 28.72
C LEU A 195 65.03 -67.33 28.03
N THR A 196 65.61 -67.73 26.89
CA THR A 196 65.28 -68.99 26.21
C THR A 196 65.68 -70.20 27.05
N ASP A 197 66.88 -70.19 27.65
CA ASP A 197 67.37 -71.29 28.51
C ASP A 197 66.49 -71.44 29.76
N LEU A 198 65.90 -70.35 30.25
CA LEU A 198 64.94 -70.33 31.35
C LEU A 198 63.47 -70.56 30.92
N SER A 199 63.22 -70.84 29.64
CA SER A 199 61.87 -71.00 29.06
C SER A 199 60.93 -69.80 29.30
N ALA A 200 61.50 -68.60 29.41
CA ALA A 200 60.83 -67.36 29.77
C ALA A 200 60.62 -66.43 28.55
N GLU A 201 60.49 -66.99 27.35
CA GLU A 201 60.42 -66.24 26.08
C GLU A 201 59.22 -65.30 25.98
N GLN A 202 58.14 -65.60 26.70
CA GLN A 202 56.94 -64.76 26.80
C GLN A 202 57.21 -63.37 27.38
N TYR A 203 58.32 -63.20 28.11
CA TYR A 203 58.73 -61.92 28.67
C TYR A 203 59.62 -61.10 27.73
N LEU A 204 60.10 -61.67 26.61
CA LEU A 204 60.93 -60.96 25.63
C LEU A 204 60.35 -59.61 25.16
N PRO A 205 59.05 -59.47 24.85
CA PRO A 205 58.48 -58.19 24.43
C PRO A 205 58.57 -57.12 25.54
N ILE A 206 58.45 -57.54 26.80
CA ILE A 206 58.51 -56.64 27.97
C ILE A 206 59.94 -56.15 28.17
N PHE A 207 60.93 -57.05 28.13
CA PHE A 207 62.34 -56.67 28.18
C PHE A 207 62.74 -55.77 27.01
N ALA A 208 62.21 -56.03 25.81
CA ALA A 208 62.42 -55.23 24.62
C ALA A 208 61.82 -53.82 24.76
N HIS A 209 60.59 -53.71 25.29
CA HIS A 209 59.93 -52.45 25.53
C HIS A 209 60.69 -51.57 26.52
N HIS A 210 61.17 -52.16 27.62
CA HIS A 210 61.89 -51.46 28.67
C HIS A 210 63.41 -51.32 28.43
N ARG A 211 63.92 -51.83 27.29
CA ARG A 211 65.33 -51.78 26.87
C ARG A 211 66.31 -52.26 27.95
N ILE A 212 65.96 -53.35 28.63
CA ILE A 212 66.75 -53.89 29.72
C ILE A 212 68.00 -54.55 29.12
N SER A 213 69.18 -54.12 29.56
CA SER A 213 70.45 -54.76 29.22
C SER A 213 70.85 -55.81 30.26
N LEU A 214 71.75 -56.72 29.91
CA LEU A 214 72.23 -57.76 30.84
C LEU A 214 72.87 -57.14 32.09
N GLY A 215 73.58 -56.02 31.93
CA GLY A 215 74.15 -55.26 33.04
C GLY A 215 73.10 -54.64 33.97
N MET A 216 72.01 -54.13 33.40
CA MET A 216 70.89 -53.58 34.18
C MET A 216 70.20 -54.69 34.98
N LEU A 217 69.91 -55.83 34.34
CA LEU A 217 69.32 -57.01 34.99
C LEU A 217 70.16 -57.51 36.17
N SER A 218 71.50 -57.47 36.07
CA SER A 218 72.40 -57.91 37.15
C SER A 218 72.35 -57.05 38.41
N SER A 219 71.84 -55.81 38.30
CA SER A 219 71.71 -54.86 39.40
C SER A 219 70.28 -54.72 39.94
N MET A 220 69.31 -55.42 39.34
CA MET A 220 67.89 -55.30 39.68
C MET A 220 67.50 -56.19 40.85
N VAL A 221 66.64 -55.65 41.71
CA VAL A 221 66.04 -56.36 42.85
C VAL A 221 64.68 -56.92 42.40
N PRO A 222 64.14 -58.00 43.01
CA PRO A 222 62.84 -58.57 42.61
C PRO A 222 61.68 -57.57 42.59
N GLY A 223 61.75 -56.51 43.39
CA GLY A 223 60.77 -55.40 43.35
C GLY A 223 60.80 -54.60 42.04
N ASP A 224 61.95 -54.49 41.39
CA ASP A 224 62.12 -53.79 40.11
C ASP A 224 61.58 -54.62 38.94
N LEU A 225 61.68 -55.95 39.03
CA LEU A 225 61.10 -56.88 38.04
C LEU A 225 59.56 -56.86 38.08
N ALA A 226 58.98 -56.77 39.28
CA ALA A 226 57.54 -56.62 39.45
C ALA A 226 57.01 -55.30 38.85
N GLN A 227 57.78 -54.20 38.94
CA GLN A 227 57.40 -52.91 38.34
C GLN A 227 57.36 -52.94 36.81
N ILE A 228 58.07 -53.89 36.20
CA ILE A 228 58.17 -54.06 34.76
C ILE A 228 57.12 -55.05 34.23
N GLY A 229 56.26 -55.57 35.11
CA GLY A 229 55.15 -56.47 34.75
C GLY A 229 55.51 -57.95 34.82
N ILE A 230 56.63 -58.30 35.46
CA ILE A 230 57.02 -59.69 35.75
C ILE A 230 56.64 -59.97 37.21
N SER A 231 55.39 -60.36 37.42
CA SER A 231 54.83 -60.65 38.75
C SER A 231 54.69 -62.14 39.04
N GLU A 232 55.01 -63.00 38.08
CA GLU A 232 55.01 -64.45 38.30
C GLU A 232 56.21 -64.83 39.17
N SER A 233 55.94 -65.26 40.40
CA SER A 233 56.91 -65.94 41.25
C SER A 233 56.98 -67.41 40.82
N GLY A 234 57.82 -67.69 39.84
CA GLY A 234 58.22 -69.04 39.41
C GLY A 234 59.34 -69.61 40.27
#